data_AF-A0A9X9Q9K6-F1
#
_entry.id   AF-A0A9X9Q9K6-F1
#
_cell.length_a   1.000
_cell.length_b   1.000
_cell.length_c   1.000
_cell.angle_alpha   90.00
_cell.angle_beta   90.00
_cell.angle_gamma   90.00
#
_symmetry.space_group_name_H-M   'P 1'
#
loop_
_entity.id
_entity.type
_entity.pdbx_description
1 polymer ?
#
loop_
_entity_poly.entity_id
_entity_poly.type
_entity_poly.pdbx_seq_one_letter_code
_entity_poly.pdbx_strand_id
1 'polypeptide(L)'
;MLGGEEFLVSLRVSMLASELKQQIAQKTGVPAFQQRLVTHPAGQVLKDGVPLISQGLCPGSTVLLVVQSCDEPLSILVRNDKGRSTAYEVRLTQTVAELKRQVCQQEHVQSDLFWLSFEGKPMDDPHQLG
;
A
#
# COMPACT_ATOMS: atom_id res chain seq x y z
N MET A 1 -5.00 15.22 9.51
CA MET A 1 -4.69 14.61 10.83
C MET A 1 -5.97 13.95 11.32
N LEU A 2 -5.97 12.63 11.57
CA LEU A 2 -7.14 11.96 12.15
C LEU A 2 -7.29 12.46 13.59
N GLY A 3 -8.30 13.30 13.83
CA GLY A 3 -8.46 14.13 15.02
C GLY A 3 -8.97 13.39 16.24
N GLY A 4 -8.36 12.24 16.59
CA GLY A 4 -8.81 11.43 17.73
C GLY A 4 -10.12 10.68 17.51
N GLU A 5 -10.53 10.50 16.25
CA GLU A 5 -11.70 9.68 15.92
C GLU A 5 -11.39 8.21 16.11
N GLU A 6 -12.25 7.53 16.87
CA GLU A 6 -12.21 6.09 17.07
C GLU A 6 -13.25 5.42 16.16
N PHE A 7 -12.85 4.30 15.56
CA PHE A 7 -13.76 3.47 14.79
C PHE A 7 -13.46 2.00 15.03
N LEU A 8 -14.49 1.16 14.91
CA LEU A 8 -14.37 -0.28 15.07
C LEU A 8 -14.05 -0.96 13.73
N VAL A 9 -13.16 -1.94 13.81
CA VAL A 9 -12.78 -2.86 12.73
C VAL A 9 -12.97 -4.28 13.21
N SER A 10 -13.29 -5.19 12.29
CA SER A 10 -13.56 -6.59 12.63
C SER A 10 -12.25 -7.36 12.69
N LEU A 11 -11.97 -7.99 13.84
CA LEU A 11 -10.80 -8.84 14.06
C LEU A 11 -11.16 -10.31 13.80
N ARG A 12 -10.25 -11.03 13.12
CA ARG A 12 -10.30 -12.49 12.99
C ARG A 12 -9.04 -13.10 13.60
N VAL A 13 -9.13 -14.33 14.11
CA VAL A 13 -8.01 -14.99 14.82
C VAL A 13 -6.76 -15.13 13.93
N SER A 14 -6.95 -15.44 12.65
CA SER A 14 -5.86 -15.62 11.68
C SER A 14 -5.48 -14.34 10.92
N MET A 15 -6.06 -13.20 11.30
CA MET A 15 -5.92 -11.96 10.54
C MET A 15 -4.49 -11.43 10.64
N LEU A 16 -3.94 -10.99 9.52
CA LEU A 16 -2.62 -10.35 9.44
C LEU A 16 -2.73 -8.82 9.56
N ALA A 17 -1.62 -8.16 9.88
CA ALA A 17 -1.54 -6.70 9.90
C ALA A 17 -1.87 -6.04 8.55
N SER A 18 -1.55 -6.69 7.44
CA SER A 18 -1.90 -6.23 6.09
C SER A 18 -3.41 -6.17 5.87
N GLU A 19 -4.15 -7.17 6.34
CA GLU A 19 -5.62 -7.17 6.26
C GLU A 19 -6.24 -6.07 7.13
N LEU A 20 -5.64 -5.79 8.29
CA LEU A 20 -6.09 -4.72 9.17
C LEU A 20 -5.89 -3.35 8.51
N LYS A 21 -4.72 -3.15 7.91
CA LYS A 21 -4.43 -1.93 7.14
C LYS A 21 -5.41 -1.75 5.97
N GLN A 22 -5.77 -2.82 5.29
CA GLN A 22 -6.79 -2.77 4.22
C GLN A 22 -8.18 -2.38 4.74
N GLN A 23 -8.65 -2.95 5.86
CA GLN A 23 -9.93 -2.54 6.46
C GLN A 23 -9.93 -1.07 6.87
N ILE A 24 -8.82 -0.59 7.43
CA ILE A 24 -8.64 0.82 7.79
C ILE A 24 -8.64 1.70 6.55
N ALA A 25 -7.99 1.28 5.45
CA ALA A 25 -7.96 2.04 4.20
C ALA A 25 -9.36 2.20 3.63
N GLN A 26 -10.16 1.14 3.64
CA GLN A 26 -11.56 1.18 3.19
C GLN A 26 -12.44 2.13 4.03
N LYS A 27 -12.15 2.25 5.34
CA LYS A 27 -12.94 3.11 6.24
C LYS A 27 -12.49 4.57 6.24
N THR A 28 -11.18 4.82 6.14
CA THR A 28 -10.60 6.15 6.35
C THR A 28 -10.13 6.81 5.05
N GLY A 29 -10.01 6.04 3.96
CA GLY A 29 -9.38 6.47 2.71
C GLY A 29 -7.86 6.55 2.79
N VAL A 30 -7.23 6.28 3.94
CA VAL A 30 -5.77 6.31 4.09
C VAL A 30 -5.16 5.05 3.47
N PRO A 31 -4.31 5.15 2.44
CA PRO A 31 -3.67 4.00 1.80
C PRO A 31 -2.86 3.14 2.78
N ALA A 32 -2.88 1.82 2.61
CA ALA A 32 -2.24 0.89 3.54
C ALA A 32 -0.73 1.15 3.75
N PHE A 33 -0.01 1.57 2.71
CA PHE A 33 1.42 1.91 2.80
C PHE A 33 1.71 3.21 3.58
N GLN A 34 0.70 4.06 3.78
CA GLN A 34 0.80 5.25 4.63
C GLN A 34 0.44 4.94 6.09
N GLN A 35 -0.01 3.73 6.41
CA GLN A 35 -0.47 3.40 7.75
C GLN A 35 0.63 2.77 8.60
N ARG A 36 0.97 3.44 9.71
CA ARG A 36 1.72 2.86 10.83
C ARG A 36 0.76 2.56 11.97
N LEU A 37 0.60 1.27 12.28
CA LEU A 37 -0.28 0.79 13.35
C LEU A 37 0.52 0.49 14.61
N VAL A 38 0.10 1.03 15.74
CA VAL A 38 0.79 0.89 17.03
C VAL A 38 -0.18 0.38 18.09
N THR A 39 0.17 -0.68 18.80
CA THR A 39 -0.66 -1.21 19.89
C THR A 39 -0.73 -0.23 21.05
N HIS A 40 -1.91 -0.10 21.65
CA HIS A 40 -2.11 0.66 22.88
C HIS A 40 -2.47 -0.31 24.01
N PRO A 41 -1.87 -0.19 25.22
CA PRO A 41 -0.95 0.86 25.66
C PRO A 41 0.55 0.57 25.45
N ALA A 42 0.92 -0.63 24.98
CA ALA A 42 2.32 -1.08 24.93
C ALA A 42 3.21 -0.30 23.94
N GLY A 43 2.64 0.43 22.98
CA GLY A 43 3.39 1.23 22.01
C GLY A 43 4.12 0.39 20.96
N GLN A 44 3.77 -0.88 20.79
CA GLN A 44 4.45 -1.78 19.85
C GLN A 44 3.93 -1.57 18.43
N VAL A 45 4.82 -1.32 17.46
CA VAL A 45 4.46 -1.25 16.05
C VAL A 45 4.10 -2.64 15.53
N LEU A 46 2.93 -2.76 14.90
CA LEU A 46 2.51 -4.01 14.27
C LEU A 46 3.40 -4.35 13.07
N LYS A 47 3.86 -5.59 13.03
CA LYS A 47 4.69 -6.15 11.96
C LYS A 47 3.81 -6.83 10.91
N ASP A 48 4.13 -6.56 9.65
CA ASP A 48 3.52 -7.25 8.52
C ASP A 48 3.94 -8.73 8.49
N GLY A 49 3.07 -9.60 7.98
CA GLY A 49 3.32 -11.05 7.90
C GLY A 49 3.16 -11.83 9.20
N VAL A 50 2.89 -11.17 10.33
CA VAL A 50 2.65 -11.81 11.64
C VAL A 50 1.15 -11.71 12.01
N PRO A 51 0.51 -12.80 12.47
CA PRO A 51 -0.87 -12.75 12.95
C PRO A 51 -1.06 -11.73 14.08
N LEU A 52 -2.17 -11.01 14.08
CA LEU A 52 -2.46 -9.96 15.07
C LEU A 52 -2.49 -10.51 16.50
N ILE A 53 -3.05 -11.70 16.69
CA ILE A 53 -3.12 -12.35 18.01
C ILE A 53 -1.74 -12.70 18.57
N SER A 54 -0.79 -13.06 17.71
CA SER A 54 0.61 -13.31 18.10
C SER A 54 1.34 -12.02 18.51
N GLN A 55 0.78 -10.86 18.17
CA GLN A 55 1.27 -9.54 18.55
C GLN A 55 0.49 -8.95 19.74
N GLY A 56 -0.32 -9.77 20.43
CA GLY A 56 -1.05 -9.38 21.62
C GLY A 56 -2.36 -8.62 21.37
N LEU A 57 -2.88 -8.63 20.14
CA LEU A 57 -4.18 -8.04 19.84
C LEU A 57 -5.32 -9.03 20.03
N CYS A 58 -6.32 -8.61 20.81
CA CYS A 58 -7.55 -9.34 21.08
C CYS A 58 -8.76 -8.45 20.75
N PRO A 59 -9.98 -9.03 20.68
CA PRO A 59 -11.19 -8.23 20.63
C PRO A 59 -11.23 -7.23 21.79
N GLY A 60 -11.48 -5.96 21.49
CA GLY A 60 -11.45 -4.87 22.48
C GLY A 60 -10.09 -4.19 22.67
N SER A 61 -9.02 -4.69 22.05
CA SER A 61 -7.73 -3.97 22.00
C SER A 61 -7.83 -2.69 21.16
N THR A 62 -7.08 -1.66 21.54
CA THR A 62 -6.97 -0.40 20.79
C THR A 62 -5.66 -0.34 20.02
N VAL A 63 -5.72 0.16 18.79
CA VAL A 63 -4.56 0.41 17.93
C VAL A 63 -4.57 1.88 17.52
N LEU A 64 -3.43 2.55 17.69
CA LEU A 64 -3.22 3.91 17.22
C LEU A 64 -2.80 3.86 15.74
N LEU A 65 -3.54 4.59 14.90
CA LEU A 65 -3.21 4.80 13.49
C LEU A 65 -2.38 6.08 13.35
N VAL A 66 -1.12 5.92 12.96
CA VAL A 66 -0.23 7.02 12.58
C VAL A 66 -0.13 7.06 11.06
N VAL A 67 -0.55 8.17 10.46
CA VAL A 67 -0.43 8.37 9.01
C VAL A 67 0.96 8.92 8.68
N GLN A 68 1.69 8.20 7.83
CA GLN A 68 3.01 8.57 7.36
C GLN A 68 2.90 9.26 5.99
N SER A 69 3.60 10.40 5.85
CA SER A 69 3.80 11.02 4.55
C SER A 69 4.82 10.21 3.77
N CYS A 70 4.35 9.38 2.84
CA CYS A 70 5.19 8.56 1.96
C CYS A 70 5.26 9.16 0.55
N ASP A 71 5.47 10.48 0.46
CA ASP A 71 5.49 11.21 -0.81
C ASP A 71 6.89 11.36 -1.40
N GLU A 72 7.94 10.85 -0.77
CA GLU A 72 9.28 10.91 -1.33
C GLU A 72 9.39 10.14 -2.66
N PRO A 73 10.07 10.70 -3.68
CA PRO A 73 10.27 10.02 -4.94
C PRO A 73 11.16 8.79 -4.76
N LEU A 74 10.85 7.73 -5.49
CA LEU A 74 11.63 6.49 -5.53
C LEU A 74 11.85 6.06 -6.98
N SER A 75 12.97 5.39 -7.24
CA SER A 75 13.30 4.90 -8.58
C SER A 75 12.95 3.43 -8.71
N ILE A 76 12.15 3.08 -9.71
CA ILE A 76 11.80 1.68 -10.05
C ILE A 76 12.33 1.31 -11.44
N LEU A 77 12.50 0.01 -11.67
CA LEU A 77 12.81 -0.53 -12.99
C LEU A 77 11.56 -1.13 -13.62
N VAL A 78 11.22 -0.67 -14.84
CA VAL A 78 10.19 -1.29 -15.67
C VAL A 78 10.90 -2.05 -16.80
N ARG A 79 10.59 -3.34 -16.92
CA ARG A 79 11.14 -4.22 -17.97
C ARG A 79 10.12 -4.37 -19.09
N ASN A 80 10.55 -4.12 -20.33
CA ASN A 80 9.72 -4.35 -21.52
C ASN A 80 9.82 -5.81 -22.03
N ASP A 81 9.00 -6.14 -23.02
CA ASP A 81 8.93 -7.45 -23.68
C ASP A 81 10.24 -7.88 -24.36
N LYS A 82 11.11 -6.92 -24.71
CA LYS A 82 12.48 -7.16 -25.23
C LYS A 82 13.51 -7.43 -24.13
N GLY A 83 13.11 -7.42 -22.86
CA GLY A 83 13.99 -7.64 -21.71
C GLY A 83 14.80 -6.40 -21.29
N ARG A 84 14.60 -5.24 -21.93
CA ARG A 84 15.27 -3.98 -21.53
C ARG A 84 14.59 -3.42 -20.29
N SER A 85 15.39 -3.04 -19.29
CA SER A 85 14.91 -2.41 -18.06
C SER A 85 15.27 -0.93 -18.06
N THR A 86 14.29 -0.06 -17.86
CA THR A 86 14.44 1.40 -17.81
C THR A 86 14.04 1.91 -16.43
N ALA A 87 14.77 2.89 -15.90
CA ALA A 87 14.49 3.48 -14.59
C ALA A 87 13.44 4.60 -14.69
N TYR A 88 12.46 4.57 -13.79
CA TYR A 88 11.39 5.58 -13.68
C TYR A 88 11.36 6.12 -12.26
N GLU A 89 11.29 7.43 -12.12
CA GLU A 89 11.05 8.08 -10.83
C GLU A 89 9.53 8.16 -10.59
N VAL A 90 9.09 7.53 -9.50
CA VAL A 90 7.68 7.41 -9.13
C VAL A 90 7.47 7.82 -7.68
N ARG A 91 6.21 8.04 -7.30
CA ARG A 91 5.80 8.17 -5.90
C ARG A 91 4.79 7.08 -5.60
N LEU A 92 4.80 6.52 -4.40
CA LEU A 92 3.83 5.46 -4.03
C LEU A 92 2.37 5.95 -4.10
N THR A 93 2.15 7.26 -3.98
CA THR A 93 0.85 7.92 -4.12
C THR A 93 0.38 8.08 -5.56
N GLN A 94 1.24 7.91 -6.56
CA GLN A 94 0.84 7.90 -7.97
C GLN A 94 0.03 6.64 -8.29
N THR A 95 -0.85 6.77 -9.26
CA THR A 95 -1.64 5.67 -9.82
C THR A 95 -0.84 4.87 -10.86
N VAL A 96 -1.27 3.63 -11.08
CA VAL A 96 -0.73 2.78 -12.14
C VAL A 96 -0.93 3.42 -13.52
N ALA A 97 -2.05 4.10 -13.75
CA ALA A 97 -2.30 4.85 -14.99
C ALA A 97 -1.25 5.95 -15.24
N GLU A 98 -0.79 6.62 -14.18
CA GLU A 98 0.25 7.66 -14.29
C GLU A 98 1.60 7.07 -14.68
N LEU A 99 1.98 5.92 -14.09
CA LEU A 99 3.19 5.19 -14.49
C LEU A 99 3.08 4.68 -15.92
N LYS A 100 1.93 4.10 -16.33
CA LYS A 100 1.70 3.68 -17.72
C LYS A 100 1.92 4.83 -18.70
N ARG A 101 1.42 6.02 -18.39
CA ARG A 101 1.63 7.21 -19.23
C ARG A 101 3.11 7.59 -19.34
N GLN A 102 3.90 7.48 -18.27
CA GLN A 102 5.35 7.70 -18.35
C GLN A 102 6.02 6.67 -19.28
N VAL A 103 5.65 5.39 -19.14
CA VAL A 103 6.16 4.31 -19.99
C VAL A 103 5.77 4.53 -21.46
N CYS A 104 4.53 4.94 -21.75
CA CYS A 104 4.07 5.27 -23.10
C CYS A 104 4.94 6.34 -23.77
N GLN A 105 5.27 7.40 -23.02
CA GLN A 105 6.06 8.52 -23.52
C GLN A 105 7.50 8.10 -23.83
N GLN A 106 8.11 7.25 -22.99
CA GLN A 106 9.50 6.83 -23.20
C GLN A 106 9.63 5.71 -24.24
N GLU A 107 8.76 4.70 -24.20
CA GLU A 107 8.82 3.54 -25.08
C GLU A 107 8.11 3.75 -26.42
N HIS A 108 7.37 4.86 -26.58
CA HIS A 108 6.59 5.19 -27.78
C HIS A 108 5.53 4.12 -28.11
N VAL A 109 4.83 3.63 -27.07
CA VAL A 109 3.78 2.60 -27.16
C VAL A 109 2.47 3.16 -26.56
N GLN A 110 1.33 2.80 -27.14
CA GLN A 110 0.02 3.22 -26.63
C GLN A 110 -0.36 2.46 -25.35
N SER A 111 -1.05 3.12 -24.42
CA SER A 111 -1.35 2.59 -23.07
C SER A 111 -2.32 1.41 -23.02
N ASP A 112 -3.06 1.20 -24.11
CA ASP A 112 -4.01 0.10 -24.31
C ASP A 112 -3.33 -1.18 -24.85
N LEU A 113 -2.09 -1.08 -25.34
CA LEU A 113 -1.35 -2.20 -25.91
C LEU A 113 -0.52 -2.98 -24.88
N PHE A 114 -0.47 -2.52 -23.63
CA PHE A 114 0.26 -3.22 -22.56
C PHE A 114 -0.41 -3.03 -21.20
N TRP A 115 0.03 -3.86 -20.25
CA TRP A 115 -0.34 -3.81 -18.85
C TRP A 115 0.93 -3.94 -17.99
N LEU A 116 0.84 -3.51 -16.73
CA LEU A 116 1.95 -3.61 -15.78
C LEU A 116 1.70 -4.74 -14.79
N SER A 117 2.78 -5.42 -14.39
CA SER A 117 2.74 -6.51 -13.42
C SER A 117 3.87 -6.37 -12.42
N PHE A 118 3.60 -6.73 -11.16
CA PHE A 118 4.61 -6.80 -10.11
C PHE A 118 4.47 -8.12 -9.35
N GLU A 119 5.57 -8.85 -9.18
CA GLU A 119 5.60 -10.20 -8.60
C GLU A 119 4.56 -11.17 -9.23
N GLY A 120 4.36 -11.05 -10.53
CA GLY A 120 3.39 -11.87 -11.28
C GLY A 120 1.93 -11.47 -11.10
N LYS A 121 1.63 -10.40 -10.35
CA LYS A 121 0.27 -9.87 -10.18
C LYS A 121 0.04 -8.68 -11.12
N PRO A 122 -1.08 -8.64 -11.87
CA PRO A 122 -1.43 -7.47 -12.66
C PRO A 122 -1.72 -6.28 -11.75
N MET A 123 -1.38 -5.09 -12.23
CA MET A 123 -1.63 -3.82 -11.56
C MET A 123 -2.80 -3.10 -12.26
N ASP A 124 -3.79 -2.65 -11.49
CA ASP A 124 -4.95 -1.96 -12.06
C ASP A 124 -4.71 -0.44 -12.14
N ASP A 125 -5.07 0.14 -13.28
CA ASP A 125 -4.94 1.56 -13.60
C ASP A 125 -5.38 2.55 -12.49
N PRO A 126 -6.53 2.37 -11.80
CA PRO A 126 -6.98 3.31 -10.76
C PRO A 126 -6.29 3.13 -9.40
N HIS A 127 -5.56 2.03 -9.17
CA HIS A 127 -4.88 1.79 -7.90
C HIS A 127 -3.56 2.57 -7.82
N GLN A 128 -3.17 2.92 -6.59
CA GLN A 128 -1.88 3.53 -6.30
C GLN A 128 -0.75 2.49 -6.43
N LEU A 129 0.48 2.95 -6.63
CA LEU A 129 1.66 2.08 -6.77
C LEU A 129 2.07 1.40 -5.46
N GLY A 130 1.75 2.00 -4.30
CA GLY A 130 2.07 1.49 -2.97
C GLY A 130 1.10 0.49 -2.38
#